data_AF-A0A443P6D5-F1
#
_entry.id   AF-A0A443P6D5-F1
#
_cell.length_a   1.000
_cell.length_b   1.000
_cell.length_c   1.000
_cell.angle_alpha   90.00
_cell.angle_beta   90.00
_cell.angle_gamma   90.00
#
_symmetry.space_group_name_H-M   'P 1'
#
loop_
_entity.id
_entity.type
_entity.pdbx_description
1 polymer ?
#
loop_
_entity_poly.entity_id
_entity_poly.type
_entity_poly.pdbx_seq_one_letter_code
_entity_poly.pdbx_strand_id
1 'polypeptide(L)'
;MASITLVKIAVLLVLITTTVDSSEARSMRMKEKKTKMVFYMQDWETGKNVTAVPVAGKNGTLSSILNFATVMVVDDAITEGQDRQSKQIGRAQGIYVNSALDASDLHLLFSIVFTNKKYNGSTIEIQGADRFFLKQREVSVVSGTGYFRFAQGFAVLETVYLDLANLNAVIKFNIGADTDLETEMVFYMQDWESGKNITAVPVSGRNGTLSSVLNFATVMVVDDAITEGQDRQSKQIGRAQGIYVNSALDASDLHLLFSIVFTNEKYNGSTIEIQGADRFFLKQREVSVVSGTGYFRFAKGFAVLETVYLDLTNLNAVIRFNITVHHY
;
A
#
# COMPACT_ATOMS: atom_id res chain seq x y z
N MET A 1 26.14 15.15 58.37
CA MET A 1 24.69 15.36 58.17
C MET A 1 24.35 16.38 57.06
N ALA A 2 25.25 16.66 56.11
CA ALA A 2 25.04 17.67 55.05
C ALA A 2 24.87 17.08 53.62
N SER A 3 25.01 15.75 53.44
CA SER A 3 25.01 15.13 52.11
C SER A 3 23.62 14.68 51.63
N ILE A 4 22.68 14.41 52.54
CA ILE A 4 21.32 13.94 52.18
C ILE A 4 20.42 15.09 51.71
N THR A 5 20.69 16.32 52.15
CA THR A 5 19.86 17.49 51.84
C THR A 5 20.08 18.00 50.40
N LEU A 6 21.30 17.94 49.88
CA LEU A 6 21.60 18.35 48.50
C LEU A 6 21.00 17.39 47.45
N VAL A 7 21.01 16.08 47.72
CA VAL A 7 20.43 15.07 46.81
C VAL A 7 18.90 15.23 46.71
N LYS A 8 18.23 15.58 47.81
CA LYS A 8 16.77 15.84 47.79
C LYS A 8 16.39 17.08 47.00
N ILE A 9 17.21 18.14 47.04
CA ILE A 9 16.98 19.38 46.27
C ILE A 9 17.24 19.15 44.77
N ALA A 10 18.27 18.38 44.42
CA ALA A 10 18.56 18.03 43.02
C ALA A 10 17.46 17.13 42.41
N VAL A 11 16.93 16.16 43.17
CA VAL A 11 15.82 15.31 42.71
C VAL A 11 14.53 16.13 42.55
N LEU A 12 14.26 17.09 43.43
CA LEU A 12 13.10 17.97 43.32
C LEU A 12 13.20 18.92 42.10
N LEU A 13 14.39 19.45 41.79
CA LEU A 13 14.59 20.26 40.58
C LEU A 13 14.44 19.44 39.29
N VAL A 14 14.93 18.19 39.25
CA VAL A 14 14.75 17.31 38.08
C VAL A 14 13.28 16.94 37.89
N LEU A 15 12.51 16.76 38.98
CA LEU A 15 11.06 16.51 38.93
C LEU A 15 10.24 17.74 38.50
N ILE A 16 10.74 18.97 38.70
CA ILE A 16 10.06 20.21 38.27
C ILE A 16 10.39 20.54 36.80
N THR A 17 11.50 20.05 36.24
CA THR A 17 11.83 20.25 34.81
C THR A 17 11.26 19.20 33.86
N THR A 18 10.69 18.10 34.37
CA THR A 18 10.05 17.06 33.53
C THR A 18 8.53 17.19 33.43
N THR A 19 7.93 18.26 33.97
CA THR A 19 6.64 18.73 33.44
C THR A 19 6.88 19.46 32.12
N VAL A 20 7.44 18.75 31.15
CA VAL A 20 7.21 19.07 29.75
C VAL A 20 5.71 18.90 29.59
N ASP A 21 5.09 20.05 29.43
CA ASP A 21 3.70 20.31 29.12
C ASP A 21 3.01 19.15 28.39
N SER A 22 2.46 18.19 29.14
CA SER A 22 1.59 17.14 28.62
C SER A 22 0.15 17.64 28.46
N SER A 23 -0.07 18.95 28.54
CA SER A 23 -1.39 19.57 28.62
C SER A 23 -1.99 20.06 27.29
N GLU A 24 -1.37 19.77 26.14
CA GLU A 24 -1.99 20.01 24.82
C GLU A 24 -2.34 18.75 24.01
N ALA A 25 -2.52 17.60 24.66
CA ALA A 25 -3.47 16.59 24.15
C ALA A 25 -4.91 17.01 24.46
N ARG A 26 -5.22 18.31 24.30
CA ARG A 26 -6.60 18.78 24.25
C ARG A 26 -7.20 18.09 23.03
N SER A 27 -8.29 17.37 23.24
CA SER A 27 -9.16 16.91 22.17
C SER A 27 -9.61 18.14 21.37
N MET A 28 -8.77 18.58 20.44
CA MET A 28 -9.16 19.45 19.36
C MET A 28 -10.06 18.56 18.54
N ARG A 29 -11.37 18.73 18.72
CA ARG A 29 -12.35 18.25 17.75
C ARG A 29 -12.03 18.98 16.45
N MET A 30 -11.08 18.43 15.69
CA MET A 30 -10.63 19.01 14.45
C MET A 30 -11.83 18.98 13.53
N LYS A 31 -12.26 20.17 13.09
CA LYS A 31 -13.34 20.27 12.12
C LYS A 31 -12.84 19.61 10.84
N GLU A 32 -13.37 18.45 10.49
CA GLU A 32 -13.05 17.75 9.26
C GLU A 32 -13.23 18.70 8.07
N LYS A 33 -12.21 18.75 7.21
CA LYS A 33 -12.23 19.56 6.00
C LYS A 33 -12.23 18.62 4.80
N LYS A 34 -13.30 18.65 4.01
CA LYS A 34 -13.32 18.00 2.70
C LYS A 34 -12.48 18.82 1.73
N THR A 35 -11.44 18.22 1.17
CA THR A 35 -10.61 18.83 0.13
C THR A 35 -10.80 18.05 -1.17
N LYS A 36 -11.26 18.73 -2.22
CA LYS A 36 -11.22 18.21 -3.58
C LYS A 36 -10.05 18.86 -4.31
N MET A 37 -9.28 18.06 -5.03
CA MET A 37 -8.17 18.55 -5.84
C MET A 37 -8.03 17.71 -7.09
N VAL A 38 -7.51 18.36 -8.13
CA VAL A 38 -7.17 17.73 -9.40
C VAL A 38 -5.74 18.10 -9.75
N PHE A 39 -4.96 17.11 -10.16
CA PHE A 39 -3.58 17.28 -10.62
C PHE A 39 -3.22 16.16 -11.60
N TYR A 40 -2.07 16.30 -12.26
CA TYR A 40 -1.61 15.37 -13.29
C TYR A 40 -0.23 14.83 -12.91
N MET A 41 -0.09 13.50 -12.88
CA MET A 41 1.19 12.81 -12.71
C MET A 41 1.80 12.55 -14.08
N GLN A 42 3.09 12.85 -14.20
CA GLN A 42 3.87 12.73 -15.42
C GLN A 42 4.85 11.56 -15.29
N ASP A 43 4.44 10.36 -15.73
CA ASP A 43 5.21 9.12 -15.60
C ASP A 43 5.97 8.80 -16.90
N TRP A 44 7.29 8.76 -16.83
CA TRP A 44 8.18 8.62 -17.99
C TRP A 44 9.24 7.55 -17.73
N GLU A 45 9.14 6.42 -18.43
CA GLU A 45 10.12 5.33 -18.36
C GLU A 45 11.23 5.43 -19.43
N THR A 46 11.00 6.19 -20.50
CA THR A 46 11.97 6.29 -21.61
C THR A 46 12.20 7.73 -22.10
N GLY A 47 13.23 7.90 -22.92
CA GLY A 47 13.61 9.19 -23.50
C GLY A 47 14.52 10.01 -22.58
N LYS A 48 14.45 11.34 -22.70
CA LYS A 48 15.23 12.25 -21.83
C LYS A 48 14.46 12.55 -20.55
N ASN A 49 15.19 12.63 -19.43
CA ASN A 49 14.64 12.92 -18.10
C ASN A 49 13.58 11.88 -17.69
N VAL A 50 13.98 10.61 -17.72
CA VAL A 50 13.23 9.47 -17.17
C VAL A 50 12.99 9.70 -15.68
N THR A 51 11.78 9.39 -15.21
CA THR A 51 11.34 9.56 -13.82
C THR A 51 10.89 8.26 -13.17
N ALA A 52 10.68 7.21 -13.96
CA ALA A 52 10.37 5.86 -13.49
C ALA A 52 11.40 4.85 -14.01
N VAL A 53 11.94 4.02 -13.11
CA VAL A 53 12.97 3.03 -13.46
C VAL A 53 12.73 1.67 -12.81
N PRO A 54 12.95 0.55 -13.53
CA PRO A 54 12.86 -0.79 -12.95
C PRO A 54 14.03 -1.05 -12.01
N VAL A 55 13.72 -1.49 -10.79
CA VAL A 55 14.73 -1.80 -9.77
C VAL A 55 14.75 -3.28 -9.38
N ALA A 56 13.66 -4.00 -9.61
CA ALA A 56 13.57 -5.44 -9.36
C ALA A 56 12.59 -6.12 -10.30
N GLY A 57 12.74 -7.43 -10.45
CA GLY A 57 11.85 -8.30 -11.20
C GLY A 57 12.59 -9.48 -11.82
N LYS A 58 11.92 -10.25 -12.67
CA LYS A 58 12.46 -11.49 -13.24
C LYS A 58 13.82 -11.30 -13.91
N ASN A 59 14.02 -10.18 -14.59
CA ASN A 59 15.29 -9.81 -15.25
C ASN A 59 16.00 -8.66 -14.52
N GLY A 60 15.78 -8.50 -13.21
CA GLY A 60 16.34 -7.40 -12.42
C GLY A 60 15.96 -6.03 -12.99
N THR A 61 16.94 -5.15 -13.14
CA THR A 61 16.79 -3.78 -13.68
C THR A 61 16.55 -3.72 -15.19
N LEU A 62 16.47 -4.86 -15.88
CA LEU A 62 16.10 -4.94 -17.31
C LEU A 62 14.65 -5.38 -17.51
N SER A 63 13.90 -5.55 -16.43
CA SER A 63 12.48 -5.90 -16.48
C SER A 63 11.65 -4.74 -17.04
N SER A 64 10.60 -5.05 -17.79
CA SER A 64 9.57 -4.09 -18.21
C SER A 64 8.41 -4.11 -17.22
N ILE A 65 7.81 -2.95 -16.95
CA ILE A 65 6.61 -2.88 -16.09
C ILE A 65 5.46 -3.73 -16.61
N LEU A 66 5.39 -4.01 -17.91
CA LEU A 66 4.34 -4.85 -18.50
C LEU A 66 4.54 -6.35 -18.23
N ASN A 67 5.51 -6.72 -17.40
CA ASN A 67 5.69 -8.08 -16.92
C ASN A 67 5.30 -8.17 -15.45
N PHE A 68 4.63 -9.25 -15.08
CA PHE A 68 4.39 -9.61 -13.67
C PHE A 68 5.70 -9.59 -12.88
N ALA A 69 5.58 -9.12 -11.63
CA ALA A 69 6.65 -9.04 -10.65
C ALA A 69 7.76 -8.05 -10.99
N THR A 70 7.48 -7.01 -11.79
CA THR A 70 8.39 -5.88 -11.96
C THR A 70 8.11 -4.78 -10.94
N VAL A 71 9.14 -4.33 -10.23
CA VAL A 71 9.10 -3.21 -9.27
C VAL A 71 9.77 -2.00 -9.88
N MET A 72 9.06 -0.87 -9.90
CA MET A 72 9.55 0.41 -10.39
C MET A 72 9.71 1.38 -9.23
N VAL A 73 10.77 2.19 -9.26
CA VAL A 73 10.91 3.38 -8.40
C VAL A 73 10.56 4.60 -9.22
N VAL A 74 9.78 5.51 -8.64
CA VAL A 74 9.32 6.73 -9.30
C VAL A 74 9.66 8.00 -8.53
N ASP A 75 9.93 9.05 -9.29
CA ASP A 75 10.00 10.44 -8.85
C ASP A 75 9.40 11.35 -9.93
N ASP A 76 8.09 11.24 -10.11
CA ASP A 76 7.34 11.86 -11.20
C ASP A 76 6.91 13.28 -10.88
N ALA A 77 6.84 14.14 -11.90
CA ALA A 77 6.33 15.49 -11.72
C ALA A 77 4.81 15.48 -11.52
N ILE A 78 4.32 16.27 -10.56
CA ILE A 78 2.90 16.58 -10.41
C ILE A 78 2.63 17.99 -10.92
N THR A 79 1.75 18.14 -11.92
CA THR A 79 1.45 19.40 -12.62
C THR A 79 -0.01 19.83 -12.50
N GLU A 80 -0.30 21.13 -12.68
CA GLU A 80 -1.66 21.69 -12.69
C GLU A 80 -2.46 21.30 -13.96
N GLY A 81 -1.77 21.02 -15.06
CA GLY A 81 -2.35 20.63 -16.34
C GLY A 81 -1.68 19.40 -16.96
N GLN A 82 -2.34 18.85 -17.98
CA GLN A 82 -1.88 17.65 -18.70
C GLN A 82 -0.53 17.85 -19.40
N ASP A 83 -0.25 19.05 -19.90
CA ASP A 83 1.03 19.37 -20.52
C ASP A 83 2.19 19.23 -19.52
N ARG A 84 3.26 18.54 -19.92
CA ARG A 84 4.48 18.35 -19.11
C ARG A 84 5.19 19.66 -18.76
N GLN A 85 4.99 20.71 -19.56
CA GLN A 85 5.49 22.06 -19.28
C GLN A 85 4.54 22.89 -18.40
N SER A 86 3.39 22.33 -18.03
CA SER A 86 2.48 22.96 -17.07
C SER A 86 3.20 23.17 -15.73
N LYS A 87 2.70 24.14 -14.97
CA LYS A 87 3.25 24.49 -13.67
C LYS A 87 3.27 23.26 -12.76
N GLN A 88 4.48 22.88 -12.39
CA GLN A 88 4.70 21.83 -11.40
C GLN A 88 4.30 22.32 -10.01
N ILE A 89 3.59 21.47 -9.28
CA ILE A 89 3.07 21.73 -7.93
C ILE A 89 3.54 20.70 -6.89
N GLY A 90 4.24 19.66 -7.31
CA GLY A 90 4.76 18.61 -6.44
C GLY A 90 5.51 17.51 -7.19
N ARG A 91 5.70 16.39 -6.50
CA ARG A 91 6.30 15.15 -7.01
C ARG A 91 5.51 13.93 -6.51
N ALA A 92 5.40 12.87 -7.30
CA ALA A 92 4.99 11.55 -6.82
C ALA A 92 6.26 10.70 -6.60
N GLN A 93 6.48 10.24 -5.37
CA GLN A 93 7.72 9.60 -4.96
C GLN A 93 7.43 8.29 -4.23
N GLY A 94 7.97 7.18 -4.73
CA GLY A 94 7.76 5.86 -4.14
C GLY A 94 7.97 4.74 -5.15
N ILE A 95 7.11 3.73 -5.09
CA ILE A 95 7.15 2.58 -5.99
C ILE A 95 5.78 2.28 -6.59
N TYR A 96 5.80 1.59 -7.73
CA TYR A 96 4.68 0.77 -8.16
C TYR A 96 5.17 -0.59 -8.65
N VAL A 97 4.30 -1.59 -8.55
CA VAL A 97 4.64 -2.99 -8.84
C VAL A 97 3.61 -3.56 -9.78
N ASN A 98 4.01 -4.24 -10.86
CA ASN A 98 3.06 -5.05 -11.60
C ASN A 98 2.81 -6.36 -10.85
N SER A 99 1.72 -6.38 -10.09
CA SER A 99 1.34 -7.48 -9.21
C SER A 99 0.16 -8.29 -9.75
N ALA A 100 -0.10 -8.22 -11.06
CA ALA A 100 -1.05 -9.09 -11.74
C ALA A 100 -0.31 -10.08 -12.66
N LEU A 101 -0.59 -11.38 -12.55
CA LEU A 101 -0.02 -12.48 -13.34
C LEU A 101 -0.27 -12.32 -14.83
N ASP A 102 -1.38 -11.70 -15.20
CA ASP A 102 -1.72 -11.33 -16.57
C ASP A 102 -1.19 -9.94 -16.97
N ALA A 103 -0.39 -9.33 -16.10
CA ALA A 103 0.19 -8.00 -16.20
C ALA A 103 -0.82 -6.84 -16.32
N SER A 104 -2.08 -7.06 -15.94
CA SER A 104 -3.16 -6.09 -16.13
C SER A 104 -3.23 -4.97 -15.10
N ASP A 105 -2.72 -5.18 -13.90
CA ASP A 105 -2.88 -4.27 -12.76
C ASP A 105 -1.53 -3.97 -12.09
N LEU A 106 -1.36 -2.73 -11.65
CA LEU A 106 -0.26 -2.31 -10.79
C LEU A 106 -0.72 -2.20 -9.34
N HIS A 107 0.18 -2.37 -8.37
CA HIS A 107 -0.02 -1.92 -7.00
C HIS A 107 0.81 -0.65 -6.78
N LEU A 108 0.14 0.46 -6.49
CA LEU A 108 0.75 1.76 -6.24
C LEU A 108 1.10 1.90 -4.76
N LEU A 109 2.29 2.40 -4.45
CA LEU A 109 2.72 2.73 -3.09
C LEU A 109 3.67 3.94 -3.13
N PHE A 110 3.12 5.15 -3.03
CA PHE A 110 3.90 6.38 -3.13
C PHE A 110 3.28 7.57 -2.41
N SER A 111 4.11 8.58 -2.16
CA SER A 111 3.73 9.89 -1.62
C SER A 111 3.55 10.90 -2.74
N ILE A 112 2.48 11.69 -2.69
CA ILE A 112 2.39 12.97 -3.40
C ILE A 112 2.96 14.06 -2.51
N VAL A 113 4.13 14.58 -2.84
CA VAL A 113 4.85 15.62 -2.09
C VAL A 113 4.59 16.98 -2.72
N PHE A 114 3.83 17.84 -2.05
CA PHE A 114 3.47 19.16 -2.57
C PHE A 114 4.56 20.21 -2.31
N THR A 115 4.86 21.00 -3.35
CA THR A 115 5.81 22.12 -3.30
C THR A 115 5.17 23.46 -3.68
N ASN A 116 3.87 23.46 -3.99
CA ASN A 116 3.13 24.68 -4.29
C ASN A 116 2.95 25.57 -3.05
N LYS A 117 2.63 26.85 -3.25
CA LYS A 117 2.49 27.83 -2.16
C LYS A 117 1.49 27.42 -1.06
N LYS A 118 0.41 26.72 -1.42
CA LYS A 118 -0.69 26.42 -0.48
C LYS A 118 -0.40 25.21 0.40
N TYR A 119 0.22 24.16 -0.15
CA TYR A 119 0.41 22.87 0.49
C TYR A 119 1.89 22.51 0.68
N ASN A 120 2.81 23.47 0.50
CA ASN A 120 4.25 23.23 0.55
C ASN A 120 4.68 22.39 1.77
N GLY A 121 5.42 21.30 1.51
CA GLY A 121 5.91 20.38 2.52
C GLY A 121 4.85 19.42 3.10
N SER A 122 3.60 19.48 2.64
CA SER A 122 2.57 18.52 2.98
C SER A 122 2.58 17.36 1.99
N THR A 123 2.15 16.18 2.43
CA THR A 123 2.04 14.99 1.59
C THR A 123 0.66 14.35 1.63
N ILE A 124 0.31 13.64 0.58
CA ILE A 124 -0.80 12.68 0.54
C ILE A 124 -0.19 11.30 0.21
N GLU A 125 -0.57 10.26 0.93
CA GLU A 125 -0.05 8.91 0.73
C GLU A 125 -1.05 8.06 -0.06
N ILE A 126 -0.58 7.42 -1.13
CA ILE A 126 -1.36 6.57 -2.03
C ILE A 126 -0.95 5.12 -1.83
N GLN A 127 -1.95 4.25 -1.66
CA GLN A 127 -1.80 2.81 -1.70
C GLN A 127 -2.98 2.20 -2.48
N GLY A 128 -2.72 1.25 -3.38
CA GLY A 128 -3.79 0.42 -3.92
C GLY A 128 -3.61 -0.06 -5.35
N ALA A 129 -4.53 -0.92 -5.78
CA ALA A 129 -4.52 -1.52 -7.11
C ALA A 129 -4.94 -0.53 -8.20
N ASP A 130 -4.01 -0.22 -9.11
CA ASP A 130 -4.26 0.52 -10.34
C ASP A 130 -4.49 -0.42 -11.52
N ARG A 131 -5.77 -0.58 -11.87
CA ARG A 131 -6.24 -1.31 -13.05
C ARG A 131 -6.10 -0.45 -14.30
N PHE A 132 -4.86 -0.20 -14.71
CA PHE A 132 -4.50 0.89 -15.63
C PHE A 132 -5.03 0.74 -17.07
N PHE A 133 -5.54 -0.44 -17.45
CA PHE A 133 -6.29 -0.62 -18.71
C PHE A 133 -7.72 -0.06 -18.65
N LEU A 134 -8.27 0.21 -17.47
CA LEU A 134 -9.55 0.89 -17.31
C LEU A 134 -9.38 2.39 -17.51
N LYS A 135 -10.30 3.01 -18.25
CA LYS A 135 -10.29 4.47 -18.49
C LYS A 135 -10.31 5.27 -17.18
N GLN A 136 -11.12 4.82 -16.23
CA GLN A 136 -11.22 5.40 -14.89
C GLN A 136 -11.11 4.27 -13.86
N ARG A 137 -10.35 4.52 -12.81
CA ARG A 137 -10.14 3.59 -11.71
C ARG A 137 -9.86 4.35 -10.42
N GLU A 138 -10.00 3.68 -9.29
CA GLU A 138 -9.90 4.30 -7.98
C GLU A 138 -8.78 3.67 -7.16
N VAL A 139 -8.00 4.50 -6.47
CA VAL A 139 -6.98 4.08 -5.50
C VAL A 139 -7.17 4.82 -4.18
N SER A 140 -6.63 4.28 -3.10
CA SER A 140 -6.83 4.85 -1.76
C SER A 140 -5.87 6.00 -1.47
N VAL A 141 -6.39 7.01 -0.76
CA VAL A 141 -5.57 7.95 0.02
C VAL A 141 -5.55 7.44 1.46
N VAL A 142 -4.46 6.79 1.84
CA VAL A 142 -4.35 6.10 3.13
C VAL A 142 -3.92 7.00 4.28
N SER A 143 -3.19 8.08 3.97
CA SER A 143 -2.80 9.07 4.98
C SER A 143 -2.33 10.39 4.36
N GLY A 144 -1.81 11.29 5.19
CA GLY A 144 -1.14 12.51 4.75
C GLY A 144 -0.44 13.24 5.90
N THR A 145 0.43 14.18 5.54
CA THR A 145 1.22 14.99 6.48
C THR A 145 0.94 16.48 6.29
N GLY A 146 1.42 17.31 7.24
CA GLY A 146 1.26 18.77 7.16
C GLY A 146 -0.20 19.20 7.09
N TYR A 147 -0.57 19.91 6.02
CA TYR A 147 -1.94 20.35 5.75
C TYR A 147 -2.93 19.19 5.66
N PHE A 148 -2.47 18.00 5.26
CA PHE A 148 -3.26 16.78 5.09
C PHE A 148 -3.09 15.80 6.25
N ARG A 149 -2.70 16.28 7.43
CA ARG A 149 -2.59 15.41 8.61
C ARG A 149 -3.93 14.71 8.88
N PHE A 150 -3.86 13.38 9.02
CA PHE A 150 -5.02 12.49 9.15
C PHE A 150 -5.95 12.43 7.92
N ALA A 151 -5.48 12.87 6.75
CA ALA A 151 -6.25 12.76 5.52
C ALA A 151 -6.53 11.29 5.20
N GLN A 152 -7.79 11.02 4.87
CA GLN A 152 -8.26 9.74 4.34
C GLN A 152 -9.16 10.06 3.15
N GLY A 153 -9.11 9.21 2.14
CA GLY A 153 -9.67 9.55 0.86
C GLY A 153 -9.63 8.40 -0.13
N PHE A 154 -10.14 8.72 -1.31
CA PHE A 154 -9.84 7.99 -2.52
C PHE A 154 -9.43 8.99 -3.61
N ALA A 155 -8.71 8.49 -4.60
CA ALA A 155 -8.38 9.19 -5.82
C ALA A 155 -8.99 8.45 -7.00
N VAL A 156 -9.76 9.14 -7.84
CA VAL A 156 -10.15 8.63 -9.16
C VAL A 156 -9.06 9.03 -10.14
N LEU A 157 -8.43 8.04 -10.76
CA LEU A 157 -7.39 8.22 -11.74
C LEU A 157 -7.97 8.07 -13.16
N GLU A 158 -7.54 8.92 -14.08
CA GLU A 158 -7.85 8.84 -15.51
C GLU A 158 -6.54 8.94 -16.31
N THR A 159 -6.25 7.94 -17.14
CA THR A 159 -5.08 7.98 -18.02
C THR A 159 -5.43 8.82 -19.25
N VAL A 160 -4.95 10.07 -19.27
CA VAL A 160 -5.29 11.06 -20.31
C VAL A 160 -4.31 11.05 -21.48
N TYR A 161 -3.16 10.38 -21.32
CA TYR A 161 -2.19 10.08 -22.36
C TYR A 161 -1.48 8.77 -22.00
N LEU A 162 -1.26 7.91 -23.00
CA LEU A 162 -0.51 6.67 -22.86
C LEU A 162 0.22 6.37 -24.19
N ASP A 163 1.53 6.25 -24.12
CA ASP A 163 2.37 5.71 -25.16
C ASP A 163 2.95 4.39 -24.68
N LEU A 164 2.30 3.28 -25.04
CA LEU A 164 2.70 1.93 -24.61
C LEU A 164 4.06 1.51 -25.17
N ALA A 165 4.48 2.03 -26.32
CA ALA A 165 5.77 1.65 -26.91
C ALA A 165 6.95 2.22 -26.11
N ASN A 166 6.74 3.42 -25.55
CA ASN A 166 7.74 4.14 -24.78
C ASN A 166 7.45 4.12 -23.27
N LEU A 167 6.33 3.50 -22.85
CA LEU A 167 5.86 3.40 -21.47
C LEU A 167 5.83 4.79 -20.78
N ASN A 168 5.26 5.77 -21.49
CA ASN A 168 5.08 7.11 -20.97
C ASN A 168 3.59 7.39 -20.80
N ALA A 169 3.20 7.96 -19.66
CA ALA A 169 1.80 8.21 -19.34
C ALA A 169 1.59 9.56 -18.65
N VAL A 170 0.41 10.15 -18.88
CA VAL A 170 -0.10 11.25 -18.06
C VAL A 170 -1.38 10.79 -17.39
N ILE A 171 -1.38 10.83 -16.06
CA ILE A 171 -2.48 10.33 -15.23
C ILE A 171 -3.07 11.49 -14.44
N LYS A 172 -4.36 11.74 -14.63
CA LYS A 172 -5.11 12.76 -13.88
C LYS A 172 -5.68 12.15 -12.60
N PHE A 173 -5.45 12.77 -11.46
CA PHE A 173 -5.98 12.37 -10.16
C PHE A 173 -7.12 13.30 -9.72
N ASN A 174 -8.19 12.75 -9.14
CA ASN A 174 -9.30 13.51 -8.54
C ASN A 174 -9.63 12.98 -7.14
N ILE A 175 -9.39 13.78 -6.10
CA ILE A 175 -9.52 13.36 -4.69
C ILE A 175 -10.92 13.65 -4.12
N GLY A 176 -11.54 12.66 -3.44
CA GLY A 176 -12.90 12.72 -2.87
C GLY A 176 -13.03 12.34 -1.37
N ALA A 177 -14.21 12.62 -0.76
CA ALA A 177 -14.55 12.38 0.66
C ALA A 177 -16.07 12.10 0.89
N ASP A 178 -16.50 10.98 1.51
CA ASP A 178 -17.94 10.66 1.80
C ASP A 178 -18.24 9.97 3.16
N THR A 179 -19.48 9.49 3.47
CA THR A 179 -20.07 9.10 4.82
C THR A 179 -20.42 7.58 5.11
N ASP A 180 -20.46 7.17 6.41
CA ASP A 180 -20.24 5.81 6.98
C ASP A 180 -21.25 4.63 6.73
N LEU A 181 -20.71 3.40 6.69
CA LEU A 181 -21.27 2.04 6.65
C LEU A 181 -20.35 1.06 7.44
N GLU A 182 -20.84 -0.14 7.76
CA GLU A 182 -20.02 -1.24 8.35
C GLU A 182 -20.24 -2.54 7.58
N THR A 183 -19.20 -3.36 7.42
CA THR A 183 -19.27 -4.66 6.75
C THR A 183 -18.27 -5.65 7.35
N GLU A 184 -18.74 -6.87 7.57
CA GLU A 184 -17.92 -8.02 7.92
C GLU A 184 -17.89 -9.04 6.77
N MET A 185 -16.75 -9.70 6.57
CA MET A 185 -16.62 -10.75 5.56
C MET A 185 -15.52 -11.76 5.91
N VAL A 186 -15.67 -12.98 5.38
CA VAL A 186 -14.67 -14.04 5.51
C VAL A 186 -14.32 -14.56 4.11
N PHE A 187 -13.03 -14.75 3.87
CA PHE A 187 -12.52 -15.37 2.64
C PHE A 187 -11.19 -16.08 2.89
N TYR A 188 -10.68 -16.78 1.88
CA TYR A 188 -9.42 -17.53 1.94
C TYR A 188 -8.46 -17.03 0.86
N MET A 189 -7.26 -16.65 1.26
CA MET A 189 -6.17 -16.30 0.37
C MET A 189 -5.35 -17.55 0.05
N GLN A 190 -5.07 -17.74 -1.24
CA GLN A 190 -4.35 -18.88 -1.76
C GLN A 190 -2.92 -18.45 -2.19
N ASP A 191 -1.93 -18.53 -1.28
CA ASP A 191 -0.51 -18.16 -1.51
C ASP A 191 0.38 -19.35 -1.94
N TRP A 192 0.83 -19.37 -3.20
CA TRP A 192 1.53 -20.50 -3.82
C TRP A 192 2.89 -20.06 -4.38
N GLU A 193 3.98 -20.45 -3.73
CA GLU A 193 5.35 -20.15 -4.17
C GLU A 193 5.96 -21.23 -5.07
N SER A 194 5.39 -22.45 -5.08
CA SER A 194 5.95 -23.57 -5.85
C SER A 194 4.90 -24.49 -6.49
N GLY A 195 5.37 -25.37 -7.36
CA GLY A 195 4.53 -26.27 -8.14
C GLY A 195 3.97 -25.62 -9.41
N LYS A 196 2.77 -26.04 -9.82
CA LYS A 196 2.12 -25.47 -11.02
C LYS A 196 1.27 -24.26 -10.64
N ASN A 197 1.28 -23.25 -11.50
CA ASN A 197 0.52 -22.01 -11.35
C ASN A 197 0.85 -21.30 -10.03
N ILE A 198 2.14 -20.99 -9.84
CA ILE A 198 2.61 -20.19 -8.71
C ILE A 198 2.04 -18.77 -8.80
N THR A 199 1.76 -18.17 -7.65
CA THR A 199 1.12 -16.85 -7.53
C THR A 199 1.96 -15.87 -6.72
N ALA A 200 3.00 -16.36 -6.02
CA ALA A 200 3.97 -15.58 -5.28
C ALA A 200 5.40 -15.87 -5.74
N VAL A 201 6.19 -14.81 -5.96
CA VAL A 201 7.58 -14.95 -6.42
C VAL A 201 8.53 -13.98 -5.74
N PRO A 202 9.76 -14.41 -5.40
CA PRO A 202 10.81 -13.52 -4.91
C PRO A 202 11.34 -12.64 -6.05
N VAL A 203 11.34 -11.32 -5.83
CA VAL A 203 11.88 -10.34 -6.78
C VAL A 203 13.17 -9.69 -6.31
N SER A 204 13.44 -9.74 -5.00
CA SER A 204 14.64 -9.20 -4.38
C SER A 204 14.94 -9.93 -3.07
N GLY A 205 16.18 -9.79 -2.59
CA GLY A 205 16.67 -10.43 -1.38
C GLY A 205 18.17 -10.70 -1.48
N ARG A 206 18.74 -11.35 -0.46
CA ARG A 206 20.19 -11.61 -0.39
C ARG A 206 20.72 -12.40 -1.58
N ASN A 207 19.91 -13.28 -2.17
CA ASN A 207 20.23 -14.06 -3.35
C ASN A 207 19.38 -13.64 -4.57
N GLY A 208 18.90 -12.39 -4.60
CA GLY A 208 18.03 -11.87 -5.66
C GLY A 208 16.76 -12.69 -5.80
N THR A 209 16.39 -13.06 -7.03
CA THR A 209 15.21 -13.86 -7.39
C THR A 209 15.29 -15.34 -6.98
N LEU A 210 16.39 -15.77 -6.35
CA LEU A 210 16.54 -17.10 -5.76
C LEU A 210 16.39 -17.10 -4.23
N SER A 211 16.01 -15.95 -3.65
CA SER A 211 15.81 -15.84 -2.20
C SER A 211 14.54 -16.56 -1.78
N SER A 212 14.57 -17.23 -0.64
CA SER A 212 13.36 -17.75 0.02
C SER A 212 12.67 -16.66 0.84
N VAL A 213 11.33 -16.68 0.89
CA VAL A 213 10.54 -15.83 1.80
C VAL A 213 11.00 -15.95 3.26
N LEU A 214 11.55 -17.09 3.67
CA LEU A 214 12.02 -17.36 5.04
C LEU A 214 13.39 -16.73 5.35
N ASN A 215 13.90 -15.86 4.48
CA ASN A 215 15.11 -15.08 4.73
C ASN A 215 14.77 -13.62 4.93
N PHE A 216 15.41 -12.97 5.91
CA PHE A 216 15.35 -11.53 6.09
C PHE A 216 15.69 -10.78 4.78
N ALA A 217 14.95 -9.69 4.54
CA ALA A 217 15.03 -8.80 3.39
C ALA A 217 14.59 -9.40 2.05
N THR A 218 13.94 -10.57 2.03
CA THR A 218 13.29 -11.07 0.81
C THR A 218 12.02 -10.29 0.53
N VAL A 219 11.88 -9.78 -0.69
CA VAL A 219 10.68 -9.11 -1.20
C VAL A 219 9.98 -10.05 -2.17
N MET A 220 8.69 -10.28 -1.91
CA MET A 220 7.83 -11.14 -2.69
C MET A 220 6.77 -10.29 -3.40
N VAL A 221 6.47 -10.60 -4.65
CA VAL A 221 5.32 -10.04 -5.37
C VAL A 221 4.26 -11.14 -5.47
N VAL A 222 3.02 -10.78 -5.17
CA VAL A 222 1.91 -11.73 -5.08
C VAL A 222 0.71 -11.31 -5.89
N ASP A 223 -0.01 -12.34 -6.35
CA ASP A 223 -1.27 -12.23 -7.06
C ASP A 223 -2.17 -13.45 -6.77
N ASP A 224 -2.48 -13.59 -5.49
CA ASP A 224 -3.09 -14.79 -4.92
C ASP A 224 -4.59 -14.81 -5.15
N ALA A 225 -5.16 -15.98 -5.38
CA ALA A 225 -6.61 -16.11 -5.50
C ALA A 225 -7.29 -15.89 -4.14
N ILE A 226 -8.38 -15.12 -4.13
CA ILE A 226 -9.27 -15.01 -2.98
C ILE A 226 -10.52 -15.83 -3.23
N THR A 227 -10.80 -16.83 -2.38
CA THR A 227 -11.87 -17.82 -2.54
C THR A 227 -12.87 -17.82 -1.38
N GLU A 228 -14.10 -18.29 -1.63
CA GLU A 228 -15.15 -18.43 -0.60
C GLU A 228 -14.84 -19.56 0.42
N GLY A 229 -14.05 -20.56 0.01
CA GLY A 229 -13.66 -21.71 0.83
C GLY A 229 -12.16 -21.99 0.77
N GLN A 230 -11.68 -22.83 1.72
CA GLN A 230 -10.26 -23.21 1.83
C GLN A 230 -9.72 -23.97 0.62
N ASP A 231 -10.59 -24.67 -0.10
CA ASP A 231 -10.20 -25.45 -1.27
C ASP A 231 -9.81 -24.52 -2.42
N ARG A 232 -8.70 -24.82 -3.10
CA ARG A 232 -8.20 -24.06 -4.26
C ARG A 232 -9.19 -24.08 -5.44
N GLN A 233 -10.08 -25.06 -5.53
CA GLN A 233 -11.16 -25.10 -6.53
C GLN A 233 -12.44 -24.40 -6.08
N SER A 234 -12.47 -23.85 -4.86
CA SER A 234 -13.58 -23.04 -4.39
C SER A 234 -13.78 -21.81 -5.28
N LYS A 235 -14.99 -21.27 -5.27
CA LYS A 235 -15.35 -20.10 -6.06
C LYS A 235 -14.44 -18.94 -5.71
N GLN A 236 -13.70 -18.48 -6.71
CA GLN A 236 -12.89 -17.28 -6.60
C GLN A 236 -13.78 -16.03 -6.64
N ILE A 237 -13.54 -15.10 -5.73
CA ILE A 237 -14.29 -13.85 -5.55
C ILE A 237 -13.42 -12.60 -5.69
N GLY A 238 -12.11 -12.78 -5.81
CA GLY A 238 -11.16 -11.68 -5.96
C GLY A 238 -9.71 -12.18 -6.03
N ARG A 239 -8.77 -11.25 -5.84
CA ARG A 239 -7.32 -11.50 -5.83
C ARG A 239 -6.62 -10.64 -4.77
N ALA A 240 -5.56 -11.15 -4.15
CA ALA A 240 -4.66 -10.33 -3.33
C ALA A 240 -3.43 -9.95 -4.16
N GLN A 241 -3.27 -8.66 -4.43
CA GLN A 241 -2.27 -8.14 -5.36
C GLN A 241 -1.40 -7.08 -4.69
N GLY A 242 -0.09 -7.33 -4.66
CA GLY A 242 0.88 -6.40 -4.09
C GLY A 242 2.18 -7.08 -3.71
N ILE A 243 2.72 -6.74 -2.55
CA ILE A 243 3.96 -7.29 -2.03
C ILE A 243 3.83 -7.76 -0.58
N TYR A 244 4.71 -8.68 -0.19
CA TYR A 244 5.08 -8.82 1.20
C TYR A 244 6.60 -8.97 1.34
N VAL A 245 7.12 -8.56 2.49
CA VAL A 245 8.55 -8.52 2.76
C VAL A 245 8.84 -9.24 4.06
N ASN A 246 9.82 -10.13 4.08
CA ASN A 246 10.33 -10.62 5.35
C ASN A 246 11.22 -9.54 5.98
N SER A 247 10.66 -8.75 6.89
CA SER A 247 11.32 -7.60 7.51
C SER A 247 11.84 -7.90 8.93
N ALA A 248 11.62 -9.11 9.43
CA ALA A 248 12.14 -9.56 10.72
C ALA A 248 13.57 -10.11 10.59
N LEU A 249 14.49 -9.64 11.45
CA LEU A 249 15.90 -10.07 11.39
C LEU A 249 16.10 -11.56 11.64
N ASP A 250 15.19 -12.18 12.39
CA ASP A 250 15.14 -13.62 12.67
C ASP A 250 14.22 -14.38 11.69
N ALA A 251 13.72 -13.69 10.67
CA ALA A 251 12.82 -14.17 9.64
C ALA A 251 11.45 -14.68 10.13
N SER A 252 11.01 -14.29 11.33
CA SER A 252 9.77 -14.80 11.92
C SER A 252 8.48 -14.17 11.40
N ASP A 253 8.57 -12.97 10.82
CA ASP A 253 7.41 -12.13 10.48
C ASP A 253 7.51 -11.60 9.05
N LEU A 254 6.36 -11.50 8.39
CA LEU A 254 6.21 -10.81 7.11
C LEU A 254 5.59 -9.44 7.34
N HIS A 255 5.95 -8.44 6.54
CA HIS A 255 5.22 -7.20 6.41
C HIS A 255 4.38 -7.25 5.14
N LEU A 256 3.06 -7.23 5.31
CA LEU A 256 2.08 -7.31 4.22
C LEU A 256 1.77 -5.92 3.70
N LEU A 257 1.84 -5.71 2.38
CA LEU A 257 1.37 -4.51 1.68
C LEU A 257 0.72 -4.91 0.34
N PHE A 258 -0.60 -5.12 0.35
CA PHE A 258 -1.32 -5.52 -0.85
C PHE A 258 -2.79 -5.08 -0.80
N SER A 259 -3.42 -5.10 -1.97
CA SER A 259 -4.84 -4.86 -2.16
C SER A 259 -5.60 -6.19 -2.30
N ILE A 260 -6.76 -6.30 -1.68
CA ILE A 260 -7.77 -7.30 -2.05
C ILE A 260 -8.64 -6.70 -3.14
N VAL A 261 -8.54 -7.19 -4.37
CA VAL A 261 -9.31 -6.74 -5.54
C VAL A 261 -10.49 -7.68 -5.78
N PHE A 262 -11.71 -7.20 -5.55
CA PHE A 262 -12.91 -8.02 -5.68
C PHE A 262 -13.41 -8.10 -7.12
N THR A 263 -13.83 -9.30 -7.54
CA THR A 263 -14.40 -9.58 -8.87
C THR A 263 -15.75 -10.29 -8.78
N ASN A 264 -16.25 -10.55 -7.56
CA ASN A 264 -17.60 -11.08 -7.34
C ASN A 264 -18.69 -10.04 -7.65
N GLU A 265 -19.92 -10.50 -7.85
CA GLU A 265 -21.04 -9.63 -8.23
C GLU A 265 -21.26 -8.47 -7.25
N LYS A 266 -21.18 -8.73 -5.93
CA LYS A 266 -21.50 -7.75 -4.89
C LYS A 266 -20.48 -6.60 -4.79
N TYR A 267 -19.18 -6.91 -4.95
CA TYR A 267 -18.10 -5.96 -4.70
C TYR A 267 -17.22 -5.69 -5.93
N ASN A 268 -17.67 -6.08 -7.12
CA ASN A 268 -16.88 -6.04 -8.34
C ASN A 268 -16.17 -4.69 -8.55
N GLY A 269 -14.84 -4.74 -8.69
CA GLY A 269 -13.99 -3.58 -8.90
C GLY A 269 -13.69 -2.74 -7.65
N SER A 270 -14.26 -3.09 -6.50
CA SER A 270 -13.92 -2.50 -5.21
C SER A 270 -12.66 -3.13 -4.64
N THR A 271 -11.95 -2.42 -3.77
CA THR A 271 -10.73 -2.93 -3.15
C THR A 271 -10.69 -2.68 -1.64
N ILE A 272 -9.92 -3.50 -0.92
CA ILE A 272 -9.54 -3.27 0.47
C ILE A 272 -8.01 -3.28 0.55
N GLU A 273 -7.43 -2.32 1.26
CA GLU A 273 -5.97 -2.20 1.40
C GLU A 273 -5.50 -2.78 2.74
N ILE A 274 -4.60 -3.75 2.67
CA ILE A 274 -3.99 -4.42 3.83
C ILE A 274 -2.58 -3.87 4.06
N GLN A 275 -2.30 -3.51 5.31
CA GLN A 275 -0.96 -3.15 5.76
C GLN A 275 -0.73 -3.62 7.19
N GLY A 276 0.31 -4.43 7.44
CA GLY A 276 0.58 -4.91 8.80
C GLY A 276 1.72 -5.92 8.92
N ALA A 277 2.13 -6.21 10.15
CA ALA A 277 3.10 -7.26 10.45
C ALA A 277 2.37 -8.59 10.69
N ASP A 278 2.59 -9.56 9.83
CA ASP A 278 2.05 -10.92 9.92
C ASP A 278 3.06 -11.86 10.58
N ARG A 279 2.82 -12.19 11.84
CA ARG A 279 3.63 -13.11 12.65
C ARG A 279 3.22 -14.55 12.35
N PHE A 280 3.47 -15.02 11.13
CA PHE A 280 2.83 -16.19 10.51
C PHE A 280 2.99 -17.53 11.26
N PHE A 281 3.91 -17.63 12.23
CA PHE A 281 4.00 -18.77 13.16
C PHE A 281 2.93 -18.79 14.26
N LEU A 282 2.24 -17.68 14.52
CA LEU A 282 1.11 -17.62 15.46
C LEU A 282 -0.17 -18.12 14.79
N LYS A 283 -1.02 -18.81 15.56
CA LYS A 283 -2.29 -19.36 15.04
C LYS A 283 -3.25 -18.26 14.54
N GLN A 284 -3.39 -17.18 15.32
CA GLN A 284 -4.22 -16.03 14.99
C GLN A 284 -3.40 -14.77 15.03
N ARG A 285 -3.60 -13.91 14.04
CA ARG A 285 -2.79 -12.72 13.78
C ARG A 285 -3.72 -11.63 13.33
N GLU A 286 -3.43 -10.39 13.65
CA GLU A 286 -4.25 -9.25 13.25
C GLU A 286 -3.41 -8.30 12.39
N VAL A 287 -3.99 -7.87 11.27
CA VAL A 287 -3.39 -6.83 10.41
C VAL A 287 -4.43 -5.77 10.13
N SER A 288 -3.97 -4.55 9.84
CA SER A 288 -4.86 -3.41 9.63
C SER A 288 -5.46 -3.44 8.22
N VAL A 289 -6.75 -3.10 8.15
CA VAL A 289 -7.33 -2.53 6.93
C VAL A 289 -7.12 -1.03 7.00
N VAL A 290 -6.31 -0.50 6.08
CA VAL A 290 -5.89 0.91 6.12
C VAL A 290 -6.69 1.81 5.20
N SER A 291 -7.36 1.23 4.19
CA SER A 291 -8.31 1.93 3.30
C SER A 291 -9.09 0.93 2.45
N GLY A 292 -9.95 1.44 1.56
CA GLY A 292 -10.52 0.71 0.44
C GLY A 292 -11.08 1.66 -0.63
N THR A 293 -11.56 1.09 -1.73
CA THR A 293 -12.14 1.82 -2.87
C THR A 293 -13.48 1.25 -3.30
N GLY A 294 -14.23 1.99 -4.11
CA GLY A 294 -15.52 1.56 -4.64
C GLY A 294 -16.56 1.39 -3.52
N TYR A 295 -17.06 0.17 -3.32
CA TYR A 295 -17.96 -0.16 -2.22
C TYR A 295 -17.30 0.00 -0.84
N PHE A 296 -15.97 -0.08 -0.74
CA PHE A 296 -15.23 -0.01 0.53
C PHE A 296 -14.48 1.30 0.70
N ARG A 297 -14.98 2.39 0.11
CA ARG A 297 -14.32 3.70 0.23
C ARG A 297 -14.03 4.03 1.69
N PHE A 298 -12.83 4.55 1.96
CA PHE A 298 -12.29 4.88 3.29
C PHE A 298 -12.42 3.76 4.35
N ALA A 299 -12.45 2.49 3.90
CA ALA A 299 -12.51 1.36 4.82
C ALA A 299 -11.43 1.44 5.91
N LYS A 300 -11.83 1.27 7.15
CA LYS A 300 -10.94 1.09 8.30
C LYS A 300 -11.38 -0.09 9.10
N GLY A 301 -10.42 -0.82 9.59
CA GLY A 301 -10.68 -1.87 10.53
C GLY A 301 -9.50 -2.81 10.56
N PHE A 302 -9.80 -4.09 10.66
CA PHE A 302 -8.78 -5.11 10.84
C PHE A 302 -9.20 -6.40 10.15
N ALA A 303 -8.19 -7.21 9.87
CA ALA A 303 -8.35 -8.57 9.44
C ALA A 303 -7.70 -9.49 10.47
N VAL A 304 -8.46 -10.47 10.97
CA VAL A 304 -7.91 -11.59 11.74
C VAL A 304 -7.57 -12.72 10.79
N LEU A 305 -6.29 -13.07 10.74
CA LEU A 305 -5.72 -14.09 9.87
C LEU A 305 -5.54 -15.39 10.65
N GLU A 306 -5.86 -16.51 10.01
CA GLU A 306 -5.58 -17.86 10.48
C GLU A 306 -5.01 -18.70 9.33
N THR A 307 -3.83 -19.27 9.53
CA THR A 307 -3.24 -20.20 8.54
C THR A 307 -3.92 -21.55 8.68
N VAL A 308 -4.79 -21.90 7.74
CA VAL A 308 -5.56 -23.15 7.76
C VAL A 308 -4.86 -24.29 7.02
N TYR A 309 -3.87 -23.97 6.18
CA TYR A 309 -2.97 -24.91 5.54
C TYR A 309 -1.59 -24.27 5.38
N LEU A 310 -0.52 -25.04 5.62
CA LEU A 310 0.86 -24.63 5.41
C LEU A 310 1.71 -25.84 5.03
N ASP A 311 2.36 -25.75 3.88
CA ASP A 311 3.44 -26.64 3.46
C ASP A 311 4.73 -25.84 3.46
N LEU A 312 5.53 -25.94 4.52
CA LEU A 312 6.81 -25.24 4.65
C LEU A 312 7.88 -25.70 3.65
N THR A 313 7.75 -26.90 3.09
CA THR A 313 8.73 -27.40 2.11
C THR A 313 8.54 -26.71 0.77
N ASN A 314 7.27 -26.55 0.39
CA ASN A 314 6.87 -25.94 -0.87
C ASN A 314 6.48 -24.46 -0.73
N LEU A 315 6.47 -23.93 0.50
CA LEU A 315 6.04 -22.57 0.84
C LEU A 315 4.67 -22.23 0.25
N ASN A 316 3.73 -23.16 0.37
CA ASN A 316 2.34 -22.95 -0.05
C ASN A 316 1.45 -22.82 1.20
N ALA A 317 0.56 -21.85 1.22
CA ALA A 317 -0.28 -21.58 2.38
C ALA A 317 -1.71 -21.16 2.00
N VAL A 318 -2.70 -21.65 2.76
CA VAL A 318 -4.06 -21.10 2.75
C VAL A 318 -4.25 -20.29 4.01
N ILE A 319 -4.60 -19.02 3.85
CA ILE A 319 -4.84 -18.11 4.97
C ILE A 319 -6.30 -17.69 4.95
N ARG A 320 -7.02 -17.99 6.02
CA ARG A 320 -8.38 -17.48 6.26
C ARG A 320 -8.29 -16.06 6.77
N PHE A 321 -8.97 -15.13 6.10
CA PHE A 321 -9.15 -13.75 6.52
C PHE A 321 -10.56 -13.57 7.08
N ASN A 322 -10.67 -13.03 8.29
CA ASN A 322 -11.92 -12.53 8.86
C ASN A 322 -11.80 -11.01 9.01
N ILE A 323 -12.47 -10.27 8.13
CA ILE A 323 -12.34 -8.82 8.00
C ILE A 323 -13.56 -8.13 8.58
N THR A 324 -13.32 -7.14 9.43
CA THR A 324 -14.32 -6.17 9.89
C THR A 324 -13.87 -4.80 9.43
N VAL A 325 -14.71 -4.11 8.65
CA VAL A 325 -14.43 -2.78 8.13
C VAL A 325 -15.60 -1.83 8.34
N HIS A 326 -15.29 -0.63 8.82
CA HIS A 326 -16.14 0.54 8.69
C HIS A 326 -15.75 1.26 7.40
N HIS A 327 -16.69 1.44 6.48
CA HIS A 327 -16.46 2.07 5.17
C HIS A 327 -17.61 3.04 4.85
N TYR A 328 -17.81 3.44 3.60
CA TYR A 328 -18.64 4.59 3.22
C TYR A 328 -19.36 4.37 1.89
#